data_AF-A0A2U1F6P5-F1
#
_entry.id   AF-A0A2U1F6P5-F1
#
_cell.length_a   1.000
_cell.length_b   1.000
_cell.length_c   1.000
_cell.angle_alpha   90.00
_cell.angle_beta   90.00
_cell.angle_gamma   90.00
#
_symmetry.space_group_name_H-M   'P 1'
#
loop_
_entity.id
_entity.type
_entity.pdbx_description
1 polymer ?
#
loop_
_entity_poly.entity_id
_entity_poly.type
_entity_poly.pdbx_seq_one_letter_code
_entity_poly.pdbx_strand_id
1 'polypeptide(L)'
;MYWPQASLFTTPWRLTSVYDTAPLQRTLADLVDPQRLDADAPRVIVGAINVATGLMDYFHSGQPGGLTFEHVAASASLPPSFPMTPIADARYWDGGLFSNTPLGPAINALEEAGGGSRAVERELIVVELFPMNAPIPRTFPEVMQRVAQLQYTSRLALDSRFFDEINDVVDLLARIEDELPADSTIHQDAVFQRLRGHRKIDHLNVVTSSLPPELSNAADFSRASIEARIQAGHDDARQQGIDDVDAPALRFGVT
;
A
#
# COMPACT_ATOMS: atom_id res chain seq x y z
N MET A 1 2.94 -20.16 -12.73
CA MET A 1 2.53 -18.76 -12.60
C MET A 1 1.02 -18.63 -12.66
N TYR A 2 0.33 -18.89 -13.76
CA TYR A 2 -1.15 -19.04 -13.85
C TYR A 2 -1.49 -19.45 -15.28
N TRP A 3 -2.68 -19.98 -15.53
CA TRP A 3 -3.01 -20.61 -16.82
C TRP A 3 -4.31 -20.02 -17.37
N PRO A 4 -4.41 -19.72 -18.69
CA PRO A 4 -5.68 -19.32 -19.27
C PRO A 4 -6.74 -20.40 -19.03
N GLN A 5 -7.93 -20.00 -18.61
CA GLN A 5 -9.01 -20.97 -18.41
C GLN A 5 -9.43 -21.56 -19.76
N ALA A 6 -9.55 -22.88 -19.85
CA ALA A 6 -9.96 -23.56 -21.09
C ALA A 6 -11.31 -23.05 -21.62
N SER A 7 -12.21 -22.68 -20.71
CA SER A 7 -13.52 -22.11 -21.00
C SER A 7 -13.47 -20.77 -21.73
N LEU A 8 -12.32 -20.10 -21.78
CA LEU A 8 -12.13 -18.86 -22.57
C LEU A 8 -12.39 -19.09 -24.06
N PHE A 9 -12.12 -20.31 -24.54
CA PHE A 9 -12.27 -20.67 -25.96
C PHE A 9 -13.61 -21.34 -26.28
N THR A 10 -14.44 -21.64 -25.28
CA THR A 10 -15.71 -22.37 -25.48
C THR A 10 -16.92 -21.58 -24.98
N THR A 11 -16.85 -21.06 -23.75
CA THR A 11 -17.95 -20.31 -23.12
C THR A 11 -17.44 -19.07 -22.37
N PRO A 12 -16.77 -18.11 -23.06
CA PRO A 12 -16.15 -16.95 -22.41
C PRO A 12 -17.17 -16.07 -21.65
N TRP A 13 -18.42 -16.00 -22.11
CA TRP A 13 -19.50 -15.22 -21.48
C TRP A 13 -19.93 -15.71 -20.10
N ARG A 14 -19.50 -16.91 -19.69
CA ARG A 14 -19.74 -17.46 -18.34
C ARG A 14 -18.57 -17.24 -17.39
N LEU A 15 -17.45 -16.73 -17.88
CA LEU A 15 -16.25 -16.53 -17.07
C LEU A 15 -16.34 -15.25 -16.26
N THR A 16 -15.85 -15.33 -15.03
CA THR A 16 -15.64 -14.18 -14.14
C THR A 16 -14.16 -13.79 -14.04
N SER A 17 -13.26 -14.59 -14.62
CA SER A 17 -11.84 -14.26 -14.76
C SER A 17 -11.19 -14.98 -15.95
N VAL A 18 -10.05 -14.46 -16.42
CA VAL A 18 -9.31 -15.02 -17.58
C VAL A 18 -8.41 -16.18 -17.18
N TYR A 19 -7.76 -16.08 -16.02
CA TYR A 19 -6.74 -17.02 -15.56
C TYR A 19 -7.20 -17.86 -14.37
N ASP A 20 -6.66 -19.08 -14.27
CA ASP A 20 -6.66 -19.91 -13.07
C ASP A 20 -5.35 -19.68 -12.28
N THR A 21 -5.51 -19.27 -11.02
CA THR A 21 -4.42 -18.96 -10.10
C THR A 21 -4.04 -20.12 -9.17
N ALA A 22 -4.70 -21.29 -9.25
CA ALA A 22 -4.34 -22.47 -8.46
C ALA A 22 -2.85 -22.88 -8.59
N PRO A 23 -2.19 -22.76 -9.76
CA PRO A 23 -0.76 -23.02 -9.87
C PRO A 23 0.10 -22.00 -9.09
N LEU A 24 -0.31 -20.72 -9.04
CA LEU A 24 0.37 -19.69 -8.24
C LEU A 24 0.31 -20.04 -6.76
N GLN A 25 -0.90 -20.37 -6.28
CA GLN A 25 -1.15 -20.70 -4.89
C GLN A 25 -0.29 -21.87 -4.41
N ARG A 26 -0.15 -22.92 -5.24
CA ARG A 26 0.74 -24.06 -4.93
C ARG A 26 2.20 -23.63 -4.83
N THR A 27 2.69 -22.86 -5.80
CA THR A 27 4.08 -22.36 -5.76
C THR A 27 4.34 -21.48 -4.54
N LEU A 28 3.40 -20.62 -4.15
CA LEU A 28 3.54 -19.80 -2.94
C LEU A 28 3.54 -20.65 -1.67
N ALA A 29 2.67 -21.66 -1.58
CA ALA A 29 2.64 -22.58 -0.44
C ALA A 29 3.95 -23.39 -0.29
N ASP A 30 4.64 -23.69 -1.40
CA ASP A 30 5.92 -24.40 -1.37
C ASP A 30 7.11 -23.49 -0.99
N LEU A 31 7.02 -22.18 -1.25
CA LEU A 31 8.14 -21.24 -1.14
C LEU A 31 8.04 -20.26 0.04
N VAL A 32 6.84 -20.05 0.56
CA VAL A 32 6.56 -19.02 1.57
C VAL A 32 5.94 -19.67 2.79
N ASP A 33 6.46 -19.31 3.96
CA ASP A 33 5.88 -19.71 5.24
C ASP A 33 4.78 -18.71 5.65
N PRO A 34 3.49 -19.12 5.68
CA PRO A 34 2.41 -18.22 6.04
C PRO A 34 2.47 -17.77 7.50
N GLN A 35 3.10 -18.55 8.38
CA GLN A 35 3.21 -18.18 9.80
C GLN A 35 4.05 -16.93 9.99
N ARG A 36 4.97 -16.64 9.06
CA ARG A 36 5.77 -15.42 9.09
C ARG A 36 4.98 -14.17 8.73
N LEU A 37 3.85 -14.31 8.03
CA LEU A 37 2.96 -13.17 7.73
C LEU A 37 2.22 -12.69 8.97
N ASP A 38 2.02 -13.57 9.95
CA ASP A 38 1.30 -13.27 11.19
C ASP A 38 2.23 -13.05 12.40
N ALA A 39 3.52 -12.86 12.14
CA ALA A 39 4.49 -12.52 13.18
C ALA A 39 4.24 -11.11 13.77
N ASP A 40 4.72 -10.89 15.00
CA ASP A 40 4.54 -9.61 15.71
C ASP A 40 5.24 -8.43 15.01
N ALA A 41 6.36 -8.69 14.31
CA ALA A 41 7.10 -7.67 13.58
C ALA A 41 7.82 -8.26 12.34
N PRO A 42 7.82 -7.54 11.20
CA PRO A 42 7.07 -6.30 10.95
C PRO A 42 5.55 -6.56 10.90
N ARG A 43 4.75 -5.58 11.33
CA ARG A 43 3.29 -5.63 11.16
C ARG A 43 2.96 -5.53 9.67
N VAL A 44 2.17 -6.47 9.16
CA VAL A 44 1.75 -6.50 7.76
C VAL A 44 0.29 -6.10 7.67
N ILE A 45 -0.07 -5.27 6.70
CA ILE A 45 -1.44 -4.87 6.40
C ILE A 45 -1.66 -5.00 4.89
N VAL A 46 -2.72 -5.69 4.47
CA VAL A 46 -3.12 -5.86 3.07
C VAL A 46 -4.57 -5.45 2.88
N GLY A 47 -4.86 -4.73 1.80
CA GLY A 47 -6.20 -4.22 1.50
C GLY A 47 -6.84 -4.97 0.33
N ALA A 48 -8.12 -5.30 0.44
CA ALA A 48 -8.89 -5.87 -0.65
C ALA A 48 -10.31 -5.29 -0.69
N ILE A 49 -10.92 -5.25 -1.87
CA ILE A 49 -12.31 -4.77 -2.04
C ILE A 49 -13.26 -5.93 -1.93
N ASN A 50 -14.22 -5.83 -1.04
CA ASN A 50 -15.36 -6.74 -1.01
C ASN A 50 -16.21 -6.55 -2.29
N VAL A 51 -16.32 -7.60 -3.10
CA VAL A 51 -16.97 -7.57 -4.42
C VAL A 51 -18.45 -7.19 -4.32
N ALA A 52 -19.14 -7.59 -3.25
CA ALA A 52 -20.57 -7.36 -3.10
C ALA A 52 -20.89 -5.95 -2.60
N THR A 53 -20.09 -5.42 -1.66
CA THR A 53 -20.36 -4.12 -1.03
C THR A 53 -19.58 -2.97 -1.65
N GLY A 54 -18.49 -3.26 -2.37
CA GLY A 54 -17.57 -2.26 -2.91
C GLY A 54 -16.71 -1.56 -1.85
N LEU A 55 -16.74 -2.03 -0.59
CA LEU A 55 -15.96 -1.45 0.51
C LEU A 55 -14.57 -2.11 0.62
N MET A 56 -13.59 -1.31 1.05
CA MET A 56 -12.24 -1.78 1.38
C MET A 56 -12.26 -2.46 2.75
N ASP A 57 -11.74 -3.69 2.80
CA ASP A 57 -11.38 -4.37 4.03
C ASP A 57 -9.85 -4.45 4.13
N TYR A 58 -9.32 -4.24 5.34
CA TYR A 58 -7.89 -4.31 5.63
C TYR A 58 -7.62 -5.47 6.57
N PHE A 59 -6.82 -6.41 6.11
CA PHE A 59 -6.38 -7.57 6.88
C PHE A 59 -4.98 -7.32 7.39
N HIS A 60 -4.69 -7.67 8.64
CA HIS A 60 -3.38 -7.39 9.23
C HIS A 60 -2.86 -8.52 10.10
N SER A 61 -1.55 -8.55 10.32
CA SER A 61 -0.94 -9.48 11.28
C SER A 61 -1.45 -9.20 12.69
N GLY A 62 -1.68 -10.27 13.47
CA GLY A 62 -2.21 -10.20 14.83
C GLY A 62 -3.72 -9.95 14.93
N GLN A 63 -4.45 -9.92 13.82
CA GLN A 63 -5.92 -9.92 13.83
C GLN A 63 -6.47 -11.28 14.31
N PRO A 64 -7.72 -11.35 14.79
CA PRO A 64 -8.37 -12.63 15.07
C PRO A 64 -8.36 -13.55 13.83
N GLY A 65 -7.79 -14.75 13.96
CA GLY A 65 -7.64 -15.71 12.85
C GLY A 65 -6.37 -15.53 12.02
N GLY A 66 -5.57 -14.49 12.29
CA GLY A 66 -4.28 -14.24 11.68
C GLY A 66 -4.33 -13.76 10.23
N LEU A 67 -3.18 -13.33 9.71
CA LEU A 67 -3.00 -13.06 8.29
C LEU A 67 -2.66 -14.34 7.51
N THR A 68 -3.31 -14.56 6.38
CA THR A 68 -3.17 -15.78 5.57
C THR A 68 -2.84 -15.47 4.11
N PHE A 69 -2.44 -16.48 3.33
CA PHE A 69 -2.20 -16.30 1.90
C PHE A 69 -3.44 -15.92 1.12
N GLU A 70 -4.64 -16.33 1.54
CA GLU A 70 -5.89 -15.91 0.92
C GLU A 70 -6.08 -14.40 1.01
N HIS A 71 -5.68 -13.78 2.13
CA HIS A 71 -5.72 -12.32 2.29
C HIS A 71 -4.76 -11.62 1.32
N VAL A 72 -3.54 -12.15 1.15
CA VAL A 72 -2.57 -11.64 0.18
C VAL A 72 -3.07 -11.85 -1.25
N ALA A 73 -3.63 -13.02 -1.56
CA ALA A 73 -4.17 -13.34 -2.87
C ALA A 73 -5.37 -12.47 -3.22
N ALA A 74 -6.24 -12.16 -2.25
CA ALA A 74 -7.35 -11.23 -2.40
C ALA A 74 -6.85 -9.83 -2.79
N SER A 75 -5.82 -9.33 -2.09
CA SER A 75 -5.18 -8.05 -2.42
C SER A 75 -4.53 -8.02 -3.80
N ALA A 76 -4.24 -9.17 -4.41
CA ALA A 76 -3.67 -9.30 -5.76
C ALA A 76 -4.68 -9.85 -6.80
N SER A 77 -5.97 -9.94 -6.46
CA SER A 77 -7.01 -10.51 -7.32
C SER A 77 -7.52 -9.48 -8.32
N LEU A 78 -6.67 -9.08 -9.27
CA LEU A 78 -6.93 -8.02 -10.24
C LEU A 78 -7.95 -8.44 -11.31
N PRO A 79 -9.17 -7.89 -11.33
CA PRO A 79 -10.16 -8.23 -12.36
C PRO A 79 -9.87 -7.51 -13.69
N PRO A 80 -10.28 -8.08 -14.83
CA PRO A 80 -10.88 -9.41 -14.99
C PRO A 80 -9.83 -10.54 -15.12
N SER A 81 -8.54 -10.25 -14.92
CA SER A 81 -7.46 -11.22 -15.14
C SER A 81 -7.54 -12.37 -14.13
N PHE A 82 -7.59 -12.05 -12.84
CA PHE A 82 -7.56 -13.01 -11.75
C PHE A 82 -8.94 -13.20 -11.10
N PRO A 83 -9.24 -14.41 -10.59
CA PRO A 83 -10.51 -14.69 -9.94
C PRO A 83 -10.64 -13.90 -8.64
N MET A 84 -11.88 -13.59 -8.26
CA MET A 84 -12.17 -13.13 -6.89
C MET A 84 -11.74 -14.19 -5.87
N THR A 85 -11.09 -13.77 -4.79
CA THR A 85 -10.63 -14.68 -3.74
C THR A 85 -11.71 -14.82 -2.66
N PRO A 86 -12.12 -16.05 -2.29
CA PRO A 86 -13.02 -16.29 -1.18
C PRO A 86 -12.29 -16.18 0.16
N ILE A 87 -12.84 -15.37 1.07
CA ILE A 87 -12.41 -15.29 2.47
C ILE A 87 -13.69 -15.38 3.31
N ALA A 88 -13.80 -16.43 4.12
CA ALA A 88 -15.03 -16.78 4.83
C ALA A 88 -16.26 -16.81 3.89
N ASP A 89 -17.28 -16.01 4.16
CA ASP A 89 -18.52 -15.89 3.39
C ASP A 89 -18.46 -14.82 2.28
N ALA A 90 -17.40 -14.01 2.25
CA ALA A 90 -17.23 -12.90 1.31
C ALA A 90 -16.33 -13.26 0.11
N ARG A 91 -16.31 -12.37 -0.88
CA ARG A 91 -15.48 -12.47 -2.09
C ARG A 91 -14.74 -11.15 -2.29
N TYR A 92 -13.48 -11.23 -2.68
CA TYR A 92 -12.60 -10.06 -2.73
C TYR A 92 -11.88 -9.92 -4.07
N TRP A 93 -11.72 -8.67 -4.48
CA TRP A 93 -10.82 -8.24 -5.56
C TRP A 93 -9.70 -7.37 -5.01
N ASP A 94 -8.72 -7.12 -5.88
CA ASP A 94 -7.58 -6.25 -5.63
C ASP A 94 -7.99 -4.87 -5.06
N GLY A 95 -7.34 -4.48 -3.96
CA GLY A 95 -7.56 -3.20 -3.28
C GLY A 95 -7.19 -1.98 -4.13
N GLY A 96 -6.24 -2.16 -5.05
CA GLY A 96 -5.73 -1.13 -5.96
C GLY A 96 -6.79 -0.54 -6.88
N LEU A 97 -7.93 -1.23 -7.09
CA LEU A 97 -9.07 -0.66 -7.81
C LEU A 97 -9.65 0.59 -7.12
N PHE A 98 -9.46 0.72 -5.80
CA PHE A 98 -9.92 1.86 -5.01
C PHE A 98 -8.75 2.65 -4.39
N SER A 99 -7.79 1.95 -3.79
CA SER A 99 -6.62 2.54 -3.15
C SER A 99 -5.39 1.67 -3.40
N ASN A 100 -4.52 2.11 -4.32
CA ASN A 100 -3.25 1.44 -4.58
C ASN A 100 -2.17 1.81 -3.53
N THR A 101 -2.36 2.93 -2.83
CA THR A 101 -1.46 3.40 -1.76
C THR A 101 -2.28 3.63 -0.49
N PRO A 102 -2.46 2.60 0.37
CA PRO A 102 -3.32 2.67 1.56
C PRO A 102 -2.64 3.43 2.70
N LEU A 103 -2.49 4.75 2.56
CA LEU A 103 -1.82 5.62 3.53
C LEU A 103 -2.51 5.63 4.90
N GLY A 104 -3.84 5.63 4.93
CA GLY A 104 -4.60 5.66 6.18
C GLY A 104 -4.24 4.51 7.13
N PRO A 105 -4.36 3.24 6.70
CA PRO A 105 -3.92 2.10 7.51
C PRO A 105 -2.45 2.15 7.92
N ALA A 106 -1.55 2.61 7.05
CA ALA A 106 -0.13 2.73 7.36
C ALA A 106 0.14 3.80 8.44
N ILE A 107 -0.48 4.98 8.32
CA ILE A 107 -0.37 6.08 9.29
C ILE A 107 -0.92 5.61 10.65
N ASN A 108 -2.12 5.03 10.68
CA ASN A 108 -2.72 4.53 11.93
C ASN A 108 -1.81 3.50 12.62
N ALA A 109 -1.24 2.57 11.87
CA ALA A 109 -0.32 1.57 12.41
C ALA A 109 0.98 2.21 12.95
N LEU A 110 1.47 3.26 12.30
CA LEU A 110 2.67 4.00 12.71
C LEU A 110 2.42 4.87 13.96
N GLU A 111 1.21 5.43 14.12
CA GLU A 111 0.80 6.15 15.34
C GLU A 111 0.76 5.21 16.55
N GLU A 112 0.25 3.99 16.37
CA GLU A 112 0.22 2.93 17.39
C GLU A 112 1.62 2.40 17.75
N ALA A 113 2.59 2.51 16.83
CA ALA A 113 3.95 2.03 17.03
C ALA A 113 4.69 2.82 18.13
N GLY A 114 5.68 2.16 18.75
CA GLY A 114 6.50 2.79 19.80
C GLY A 114 5.75 3.06 21.12
N GLY A 115 4.67 2.31 21.39
CA GLY A 115 3.86 2.44 22.61
C GLY A 115 3.17 3.81 22.74
N GLY A 116 2.96 4.50 21.62
CA GLY A 116 2.43 5.86 21.60
C GLY A 116 3.38 6.90 22.21
N SER A 117 4.69 6.63 22.31
CA SER A 117 5.65 7.64 22.74
C SER A 117 5.77 8.77 21.71
N ARG A 118 5.77 10.03 22.20
CA ARG A 118 6.03 11.23 21.37
C ARG A 118 7.51 11.39 21.01
N ALA A 119 8.41 10.70 21.72
CA ALA A 119 9.85 10.77 21.49
C ALA A 119 10.34 9.81 20.39
N VAL A 120 9.44 9.00 19.83
CA VAL A 120 9.76 8.08 18.74
C VAL A 120 9.58 8.83 17.43
N GLU A 121 10.65 8.94 16.66
CA GLU A 121 10.61 9.45 15.28
C GLU A 121 9.89 8.46 14.37
N ARG A 122 9.02 8.97 13.52
CA ARG A 122 8.14 8.20 12.65
C ARG A 122 8.40 8.56 11.20
N GLU A 123 8.84 7.57 10.44
CA GLU A 123 9.09 7.69 9.01
C GLU A 123 8.06 6.89 8.20
N LEU A 124 7.49 7.54 7.20
CA LEU A 124 6.62 6.92 6.21
C LEU A 124 7.35 6.84 4.87
N ILE A 125 7.69 5.63 4.45
CA ILE A 125 8.27 5.36 3.12
C ILE A 125 7.17 4.84 2.20
N VAL A 126 6.93 5.55 1.10
CA VAL A 126 5.98 5.17 0.07
C VAL A 126 6.73 4.79 -1.20
N VAL A 127 6.42 3.61 -1.75
CA VAL A 127 6.99 3.15 -3.02
C VAL A 127 5.92 3.27 -4.10
N GLU A 128 6.07 4.25 -5.00
CA GLU A 128 5.16 4.47 -6.11
C GLU A 128 5.74 3.92 -7.42
N LEU A 129 5.16 2.81 -7.88
CA LEU A 129 5.62 2.10 -9.08
C LEU A 129 5.04 2.69 -10.39
N PHE A 130 3.90 3.39 -10.31
CA PHE A 130 3.23 3.94 -11.48
C PHE A 130 3.56 5.43 -11.65
N PRO A 131 4.20 5.83 -12.77
CA PRO A 131 4.63 7.20 -12.94
C PRO A 131 3.45 8.14 -13.13
N MET A 132 3.41 9.22 -12.35
CA MET A 132 2.41 10.28 -12.49
C MET A 132 2.55 10.98 -13.85
N ASN A 133 3.79 11.18 -14.31
CA ASN A 133 4.11 11.77 -15.60
C ASN A 133 4.46 10.69 -16.64
N ALA A 134 3.84 10.75 -17.81
CA ALA A 134 4.14 9.85 -18.93
C ALA A 134 4.00 10.59 -20.26
N PRO A 135 4.68 10.15 -21.35
CA PRO A 135 4.48 10.70 -22.68
C PRO A 135 3.00 10.65 -23.10
N ILE A 136 2.56 11.63 -23.90
CA ILE A 136 1.20 11.64 -24.45
C ILE A 136 1.02 10.42 -25.36
N PRO A 137 0.04 9.53 -25.09
CA PRO A 137 -0.15 8.32 -25.87
C PRO A 137 -0.58 8.66 -27.30
N ARG A 138 -0.03 7.94 -28.28
CA ARG A 138 -0.29 8.10 -29.72
C ARG A 138 -0.96 6.89 -30.34
N THR A 139 -1.05 5.78 -29.61
CA THR A 139 -1.68 4.55 -30.05
C THR A 139 -2.72 4.07 -29.03
N PHE A 140 -3.70 3.29 -29.48
CA PHE A 140 -4.72 2.75 -28.59
C PHE A 140 -4.15 1.90 -27.43
N PRO A 141 -3.14 1.03 -27.66
CA PRO A 141 -2.47 0.34 -26.55
C PRO A 141 -1.84 1.28 -25.52
N GLU A 142 -1.16 2.34 -25.96
CA GLU A 142 -0.59 3.35 -25.06
C GLU A 142 -1.68 4.08 -24.27
N VAL A 143 -2.85 4.35 -24.87
CA VAL A 143 -3.99 4.93 -24.16
C VAL A 143 -4.48 3.98 -23.07
N MET A 144 -4.65 2.68 -23.37
CA MET A 144 -5.09 1.70 -22.36
C MET A 144 -4.07 1.53 -21.24
N GLN A 145 -2.77 1.51 -21.57
CA GLN A 145 -1.71 1.51 -20.57
C GLN A 145 -1.77 2.76 -19.70
N ARG A 146 -1.98 3.94 -20.28
CA ARG A 146 -2.07 5.20 -19.52
C ARG A 146 -3.30 5.24 -18.62
N VAL A 147 -4.45 4.71 -19.07
CA VAL A 147 -5.65 4.58 -18.24
C VAL A 147 -5.36 3.68 -17.03
N ALA A 148 -4.72 2.54 -17.24
CA ALA A 148 -4.33 1.64 -16.15
C ALA A 148 -3.36 2.34 -15.17
N GLN A 149 -2.32 3.02 -15.68
CA GLN A 149 -1.40 3.78 -14.84
C GLN A 149 -2.15 4.79 -13.96
N LEU A 150 -3.00 5.63 -14.56
CA LEU A 150 -3.79 6.65 -13.83
C LEU A 150 -4.80 6.05 -12.84
N GLN A 151 -5.32 4.86 -13.11
CA GLN A 151 -6.21 4.16 -12.20
C GLN A 151 -5.47 3.73 -10.92
N TYR A 152 -4.22 3.28 -11.03
CA TYR A 152 -3.40 2.77 -9.93
C TYR A 152 -2.39 3.80 -9.39
N THR A 153 -2.31 5.01 -9.94
CA THR A 153 -1.56 6.11 -9.30
C THR A 153 -2.25 6.54 -8.01
N SER A 154 -1.47 6.87 -6.97
CA SER A 154 -2.03 7.39 -5.72
C SER A 154 -2.78 8.69 -5.99
N ARG A 155 -4.08 8.73 -5.66
CA ARG A 155 -4.91 9.95 -5.80
C ARG A 155 -4.69 10.95 -4.67
N LEU A 156 -4.29 10.46 -3.50
CA LEU A 156 -3.71 11.32 -2.49
C LEU A 156 -2.36 11.72 -3.06
N ALA A 157 -2.29 12.93 -3.62
CA ALA A 157 -1.03 13.63 -3.67
C ALA A 157 -0.51 13.60 -2.24
N LEU A 158 0.53 12.82 -2.01
CA LEU A 158 1.31 12.91 -0.80
C LEU A 158 1.81 14.35 -0.78
N ASP A 159 1.10 15.23 -0.10
CA ASP A 159 1.39 16.65 -0.06
C ASP A 159 2.12 16.90 1.26
N SER A 160 3.39 17.28 1.20
CA SER A 160 4.14 17.60 2.42
C SER A 160 3.40 18.65 3.24
N ARG A 161 2.73 19.62 2.60
CA ARG A 161 1.98 20.64 3.33
C ARG A 161 0.88 20.04 4.18
N PHE A 162 0.21 18.99 3.71
CA PHE A 162 -0.84 18.33 4.49
C PHE A 162 -0.24 17.63 5.72
N PHE A 163 0.90 16.96 5.57
CA PHE A 163 1.59 16.34 6.70
C PHE A 163 2.18 17.40 7.65
N ASP A 164 2.71 18.51 7.14
CA ASP A 164 3.19 19.65 7.91
C ASP A 164 2.05 20.29 8.71
N GLU A 165 0.89 20.51 8.11
CA GLU A 165 -0.30 21.03 8.79
C GLU A 165 -0.77 20.12 9.92
N ILE A 166 -0.79 18.79 9.70
CA ILE A 166 -1.13 17.83 10.75
C ILE A 166 -0.09 17.88 11.88
N ASN A 167 1.20 17.91 11.54
CA ASN A 167 2.28 18.00 12.51
C ASN A 167 2.19 19.29 13.35
N ASP A 168 1.87 20.43 12.73
CA ASP A 168 1.65 21.71 13.40
C ASP A 168 0.47 21.65 14.39
N VAL A 169 -0.62 20.97 14.00
CA VAL A 169 -1.78 20.73 14.89
C VAL A 169 -1.38 19.87 16.09
N VAL A 170 -0.61 18.80 15.88
CA VAL A 170 -0.11 17.92 16.95
C VAL A 170 0.82 18.67 17.90
N ASP A 171 1.70 19.52 17.38
CA ASP A 171 2.61 20.35 18.18
C ASP A 171 1.86 21.43 18.97
N LEU A 172 0.88 22.09 18.34
CA LEU A 172 0.04 23.07 19.01
C LEU A 172 -0.75 22.43 20.14
N LEU A 173 -1.33 21.25 19.92
CA LEU A 173 -2.07 20.53 20.95
C LEU A 173 -1.18 20.16 22.14
N ALA A 174 0.06 19.72 21.90
CA ALA A 174 1.01 19.43 22.96
C ALA A 174 1.31 20.68 23.82
N ARG A 175 1.57 21.82 23.17
CA ARG A 175 1.79 23.10 23.88
C ARG A 175 0.56 23.54 24.67
N ILE A 176 -0.65 23.32 24.13
CA ILE A 176 -1.89 23.60 24.86
C ILE A 176 -2.02 22.68 26.08
N GLU A 177 -1.71 21.40 25.95
CA GLU A 177 -1.76 20.44 27.07
C GLU A 177 -0.80 20.83 28.20
N ASP A 178 0.40 21.31 27.88
CA ASP A 178 1.40 21.77 28.85
C ASP A 178 0.96 23.02 29.63
N GLU A 179 0.18 23.90 29.00
CA GLU A 179 -0.33 25.14 29.60
C GLU A 179 -1.70 24.96 30.31
N LEU A 180 -2.39 23.84 30.08
CA LEU A 180 -3.70 23.59 30.68
C LEU A 180 -3.58 23.26 32.18
N PRO A 181 -4.37 23.91 33.05
CA PRO A 181 -4.45 23.52 34.46
C PRO A 181 -4.81 22.03 34.61
N ALA A 182 -4.23 21.38 35.62
CA ALA A 182 -4.45 19.93 35.86
C ALA A 182 -5.92 19.58 36.13
N ASP A 183 -6.71 20.54 36.63
CA ASP A 183 -8.14 20.41 36.91
C ASP A 183 -9.05 20.89 35.77
N SER A 184 -8.48 21.22 34.60
CA SER A 184 -9.25 21.64 33.43
C SER A 184 -10.21 20.55 32.96
N THR A 185 -11.45 20.93 32.69
CA THR A 185 -12.49 20.04 32.13
C THR A 185 -12.16 19.58 30.72
N ILE A 186 -11.29 20.27 30.00
CA ILE A 186 -10.83 19.90 28.64
C ILE A 186 -10.10 18.56 28.66
N HIS A 187 -9.42 18.21 29.76
CA HIS A 187 -8.79 16.89 29.91
C HIS A 187 -9.81 15.74 29.85
N GLN A 188 -11.09 16.00 30.11
CA GLN A 188 -12.15 14.97 30.05
C GLN A 188 -12.92 15.01 28.73
N ASP A 189 -12.65 15.97 27.85
CA ASP A 189 -13.31 16.08 26.56
C ASP A 189 -12.90 14.92 25.63
N ALA A 190 -13.89 14.26 25.02
CA ALA A 190 -13.64 13.09 24.19
C ALA A 190 -12.87 13.43 22.91
N VAL A 191 -13.05 14.63 22.36
CA VAL A 191 -12.30 15.09 21.18
C VAL A 191 -10.86 15.39 21.57
N PHE A 192 -10.64 16.04 22.70
CA PHE A 192 -9.29 16.27 23.24
C PHE A 192 -8.55 14.94 23.47
N GLN A 193 -9.20 13.97 24.11
CA GLN A 193 -8.65 12.63 24.37
C GLN A 193 -8.32 11.85 23.10
N ARG A 194 -9.14 11.98 22.06
CA ARG A 194 -8.84 11.39 20.75
C ARG A 194 -7.66 12.10 20.08
N LEU A 195 -7.68 13.43 20.03
CA LEU A 195 -6.66 14.21 19.31
C LEU A 195 -5.27 14.12 19.97
N ARG A 196 -5.19 14.03 21.30
CA ARG A 196 -3.91 13.80 22.00
C ARG A 196 -3.27 12.45 21.68
N GLY A 197 -4.04 11.51 21.13
CA GLY A 197 -3.56 10.21 20.67
C GLY A 197 -2.75 10.28 19.38
N HIS A 198 -2.92 11.33 18.57
CA HIS A 198 -2.21 11.47 17.29
C HIS A 198 -0.72 11.72 17.46
N ARG A 199 0.06 11.25 16.49
CA ARG A 199 1.52 11.36 16.48
C ARG A 199 1.99 12.00 15.20
N LYS A 200 3.14 12.65 15.28
CA LYS A 200 3.76 13.26 14.11
C LYS A 200 4.21 12.18 13.14
N ILE A 201 4.19 12.53 11.86
CA ILE A 201 4.95 11.84 10.82
C ILE A 201 6.15 12.74 10.57
N ASP A 202 7.27 12.40 11.20
CA ASP A 202 8.47 13.23 11.18
C ASP A 202 9.10 13.23 9.79
N HIS A 203 9.07 12.08 9.12
CA HIS A 203 9.65 11.90 7.79
C HIS A 203 8.67 11.29 6.79
N LEU A 204 8.64 11.82 5.57
CA LEU A 204 7.89 11.27 4.43
C LEU A 204 8.83 11.16 3.24
N ASN A 205 9.07 9.93 2.81
CA ASN A 205 9.92 9.61 1.68
C ASN A 205 9.12 8.89 0.61
N VAL A 206 9.06 9.45 -0.59
CA VAL A 206 8.37 8.83 -1.74
C VAL A 206 9.40 8.37 -2.74
N VAL A 207 9.56 7.05 -2.87
CA VAL A 207 10.39 6.41 -3.89
C VAL A 207 9.55 6.27 -5.16
N THR A 208 9.84 7.07 -6.17
CA THR A 208 9.24 6.93 -7.50
C THR A 208 10.07 5.99 -8.36
N SER A 209 9.42 5.12 -9.13
CA SER A 209 10.13 4.22 -10.05
C SER A 209 10.44 4.87 -11.39
N SER A 210 11.68 4.73 -11.86
CA SER A 210 12.12 5.14 -13.21
C SER A 210 12.29 3.97 -14.19
N LEU A 211 11.68 2.81 -13.87
CA LEU A 211 11.88 1.57 -14.62
C LEU A 211 11.65 1.74 -16.13
N PRO A 212 12.59 1.27 -16.96
CA PRO A 212 12.44 1.35 -18.41
C PRO A 212 11.31 0.41 -18.88
N PRO A 213 10.67 0.69 -20.03
CA PRO A 213 9.51 -0.06 -20.52
C PRO A 213 9.74 -1.57 -20.60
N GLU A 214 10.96 -2.01 -20.92
CA GLU A 214 11.33 -3.42 -21.04
C GLU A 214 11.22 -4.17 -19.70
N LEU A 215 11.46 -3.47 -18.59
CA LEU A 215 11.36 -4.01 -17.23
C LEU A 215 9.98 -3.74 -16.60
N SER A 216 9.11 -2.96 -17.24
CA SER A 216 7.80 -2.58 -16.71
C SER A 216 6.71 -3.67 -16.83
N ASN A 217 7.00 -4.78 -17.50
CA ASN A 217 6.03 -5.86 -17.70
C ASN A 217 5.74 -6.63 -16.39
N ALA A 218 4.63 -6.33 -15.74
CA ALA A 218 4.18 -6.96 -14.50
C ALA A 218 3.96 -8.49 -14.58
N ALA A 219 3.93 -9.09 -15.78
CA ALA A 219 3.76 -10.54 -15.95
C ALA A 219 5.10 -11.30 -16.07
N ASP A 220 6.24 -10.60 -16.17
CA ASP A 220 7.56 -11.23 -16.24
C ASP A 220 8.16 -11.39 -14.84
N PHE A 221 8.31 -12.64 -14.41
CA PHE A 221 8.92 -13.01 -13.14
C PHE A 221 10.19 -13.85 -13.35
N SER A 222 10.87 -13.69 -14.50
CA SER A 222 12.17 -14.31 -14.69
C SER A 222 13.14 -13.79 -13.62
N ARG A 223 14.09 -14.64 -13.21
CA ARG A 223 15.13 -14.26 -12.25
C ARG A 223 15.83 -12.95 -12.65
N ALA A 224 16.22 -12.86 -13.92
CA ALA A 224 16.92 -11.70 -14.45
C ALA A 224 16.09 -10.42 -14.33
N SER A 225 14.79 -10.47 -14.66
CA SER A 225 13.89 -9.32 -14.54
C SER A 225 13.64 -8.92 -13.08
N ILE A 226 13.53 -9.89 -12.17
CA ILE A 226 13.39 -9.63 -10.73
C ILE A 226 14.67 -8.96 -10.19
N GLU A 227 15.85 -9.51 -10.47
CA GLU A 227 17.13 -8.97 -10.03
C GLU A 227 17.36 -7.55 -10.60
N ALA A 228 17.03 -7.32 -11.87
CA ALA A 228 17.11 -6.01 -12.50
C ALA A 228 16.16 -4.98 -11.85
N ARG A 229 14.93 -5.36 -11.50
CA ARG A 229 13.97 -4.47 -10.83
C ARG A 229 14.40 -4.13 -9.41
N ILE A 230 14.95 -5.09 -8.67
CA ILE A 230 15.50 -4.86 -7.32
C ILE A 230 16.63 -3.84 -7.40
N GLN A 231 17.57 -4.03 -8.34
CA GLN A 231 18.68 -3.09 -8.52
C GLN A 231 18.18 -1.70 -8.92
N ALA A 232 17.25 -1.60 -9.87
CA ALA A 232 16.68 -0.33 -10.30
C ALA A 232 15.97 0.40 -9.16
N GLY A 233 15.14 -0.28 -8.36
CA GLY A 233 14.46 0.33 -7.23
C GLY A 233 15.43 0.80 -6.13
N HIS A 234 16.52 0.05 -5.91
CA HIS A 234 17.58 0.48 -5.00
C HIS A 234 18.30 1.73 -5.54
N ASP A 235 18.63 1.77 -6.83
CA ASP A 235 19.28 2.93 -7.44
C ASP A 235 18.36 4.16 -7.47
N ASP A 236 17.05 3.97 -7.71
CA ASP A 236 16.03 5.01 -7.61
C ASP A 236 16.00 5.62 -6.20
N ALA A 237 15.95 4.77 -5.16
CA ALA A 237 15.96 5.23 -3.76
C ALA A 237 17.24 6.02 -3.42
N ARG A 238 18.41 5.56 -3.88
CA ARG A 238 19.69 6.26 -3.67
C ARG A 238 19.78 7.59 -4.43
N GLN A 239 19.31 7.65 -5.66
CA GLN A 239 19.30 8.90 -6.43
C GLN A 239 18.35 9.94 -5.84
N GLN A 240 17.26 9.48 -5.23
CA GLN A 240 16.34 10.32 -4.45
C GLN A 240 16.86 10.59 -3.02
N GLY A 241 18.00 9.98 -2.67
CA GLY A 241 18.78 10.14 -1.45
C GLY A 241 18.07 9.65 -0.19
N ILE A 242 17.26 8.59 -0.33
CA ILE A 242 16.55 7.89 0.75
C ILE A 242 17.52 6.90 1.45
N ASP A 243 18.76 6.76 0.98
CA ASP A 243 19.82 5.93 1.58
C ASP A 243 20.62 6.64 2.69
N ASP A 244 20.31 7.90 2.99
CA ASP A 244 20.95 8.71 4.02
C ASP A 244 19.99 8.94 5.20
N VAL A 245 20.34 8.42 6.38
CA VAL A 245 19.55 8.57 7.62
C VAL A 245 19.58 10.00 8.16
N ASP A 246 20.56 10.82 7.76
CA ASP A 246 20.69 12.23 8.17
C ASP A 246 20.05 13.20 7.15
N ALA A 247 19.34 12.64 6.17
CA ALA A 247 18.62 13.38 5.13
C ALA A 247 17.52 14.31 5.70
N PRO A 248 17.31 15.53 5.15
CA PRO A 248 16.17 16.37 5.52
C PRO A 248 14.83 15.67 5.33
N ALA A 249 13.89 16.02 6.21
CA ALA A 249 12.83 15.12 6.64
C ALA A 249 11.72 14.79 5.63
N LEU A 250 11.51 15.62 4.61
CA LEU A 250 10.45 15.41 3.63
C LEU A 250 11.07 15.42 2.23
N ARG A 251 11.07 14.26 1.57
CA ARG A 251 11.53 14.12 0.19
C ARG A 251 10.46 13.45 -0.66
N PHE A 252 9.98 14.22 -1.63
CA PHE A 252 9.35 13.64 -2.80
C PHE A 252 10.45 13.27 -3.79
N GLY A 253 10.42 12.05 -4.30
CA GLY A 253 11.06 11.74 -5.57
C GLY A 253 10.56 12.73 -6.62
N VAL A 254 11.37 13.75 -6.91
CA VAL A 254 11.08 14.67 -8.01
C VAL A 254 11.49 13.94 -9.29
N THR A 255 10.53 13.30 -9.95
CA THR A 255 10.64 12.94 -11.37
C THR A 255 9.38 13.33 -12.14
#